data_AF-A0A0A1X8K2-F1
#
_entry.id   AF-A0A0A1X8K2-F1
#
_cell.length_a   1.000
_cell.length_b   1.000
_cell.length_c   1.000
_cell.angle_alpha   90.00
_cell.angle_beta   90.00
_cell.angle_gamma   90.00
#
_symmetry.space_group_name_H-M   'P 1'
#
loop_
_entity.id
_entity.type
_entity.pdbx_description
1 polymer ?
#
loop_
_entity_poly.entity_id
_entity_poly.type
_entity_poly.pdbx_seq_one_letter_code
_entity_poly.pdbx_strand_id
1 'polypeptide(L)'
;MPADVMTQDSPLSSKVAMFNKQTQQHQQQQLLNPFSTANGRVSPKPTFSKGEYGKPLAGSLTEMRGQKANMHVLREMLELCQIIDSEGYNVKDEPKMRVIPFGELFNIYNYISDKVVGILLRARKHKLVDFEGEMLFQRRDDDV
;
A
#
# COMPACT_ATOMS: atom_id res chain seq x y z
N MET A 1 37.39 -49.05 2.50
CA MET A 1 36.74 -47.89 3.14
C MET A 1 37.16 -46.65 2.37
N PRO A 2 36.35 -46.08 1.46
CA PRO A 2 36.69 -44.81 0.83
C PRO A 2 36.31 -43.66 1.78
N ALA A 3 37.20 -42.68 1.87
CA ALA A 3 37.04 -41.51 2.72
C ALA A 3 35.95 -40.58 2.17
N ASP A 4 35.01 -40.18 3.03
CA ASP A 4 34.08 -39.09 2.78
C ASP A 4 34.86 -37.78 2.61
N VAL A 5 34.98 -37.32 1.36
CA VAL A 5 35.46 -35.98 1.04
C VAL A 5 34.35 -35.00 1.42
N MET A 6 34.47 -34.42 2.61
CA MET A 6 33.66 -33.27 3.01
C MET A 6 34.02 -32.09 2.10
N THR A 7 33.23 -31.86 1.05
CA THR A 7 33.29 -30.66 0.23
C THR A 7 32.92 -29.46 1.11
N GLN A 8 33.93 -28.72 1.57
CA GLN A 8 33.73 -27.41 2.19
C GLN A 8 33.06 -26.48 1.17
N ASP A 9 31.85 -26.03 1.48
CA ASP A 9 31.12 -25.03 0.70
C ASP A 9 31.92 -23.72 0.66
N SER A 10 32.70 -23.52 -0.41
CA SER A 10 33.51 -22.32 -0.54
C SER A 10 32.62 -21.08 -0.74
N PRO A 11 32.93 -19.96 -0.06
CA PRO A 11 32.13 -18.74 -0.15
C PRO A 11 32.07 -18.15 -1.56
N LEU A 12 33.02 -18.51 -2.45
CA LEU A 12 33.01 -18.16 -3.86
C LEU A 12 32.03 -19.02 -4.67
N SER A 13 31.98 -20.33 -4.42
CA SER A 13 31.05 -21.25 -5.09
C SER A 13 29.59 -20.84 -4.87
N SER A 14 29.25 -20.48 -3.63
CA SER A 14 27.91 -19.97 -3.28
C SER A 14 27.55 -18.69 -4.04
N LYS A 15 28.48 -17.73 -4.16
CA LYS A 15 28.26 -16.48 -4.91
C LYS A 15 28.12 -16.73 -6.41
N VAL A 16 28.92 -17.63 -6.98
CA VAL A 16 28.81 -18.03 -8.40
C VAL A 16 27.48 -18.72 -8.66
N ALA A 17 27.03 -19.59 -7.75
CA ALA A 17 25.72 -20.23 -7.85
C ALA A 17 24.57 -19.21 -7.79
N MET A 18 24.64 -18.23 -6.88
CA MET A 18 23.66 -17.13 -6.82
C MET A 18 23.65 -16.30 -8.11
N PHE A 19 24.83 -15.94 -8.62
CA PHE A 19 24.96 -15.18 -9.87
C PHE A 19 24.35 -15.96 -11.04
N ASN A 20 24.74 -17.22 -11.23
CA ASN A 20 24.20 -18.06 -12.30
C ASN A 20 22.68 -18.22 -12.20
N LYS A 21 22.15 -18.39 -10.99
CA LYS A 21 20.70 -18.43 -10.75
C LYS A 21 20.03 -17.14 -11.18
N GLN A 22 20.60 -15.99 -10.84
CA GLN A 22 20.06 -14.68 -11.20
C GLN A 22 20.14 -14.43 -12.72
N THR A 23 21.24 -14.82 -13.36
CA THR A 23 21.40 -14.75 -14.82
C THR A 23 20.36 -15.61 -15.54
N GLN A 24 20.14 -16.85 -15.09
CA GLN A 24 19.14 -17.75 -15.67
C GLN A 24 17.71 -17.20 -15.51
N GLN A 25 17.36 -16.70 -14.31
CA GLN A 25 16.07 -16.07 -14.07
C GLN A 25 15.86 -14.83 -14.95
N HIS A 26 16.88 -13.98 -15.06
CA HIS A 26 16.82 -12.80 -15.90
C HIS A 26 16.63 -13.17 -17.37
N GLN A 27 17.40 -14.14 -17.87
CA GLN A 27 17.27 -14.61 -19.25
C GLN A 27 15.87 -15.17 -19.53
N GLN A 28 15.30 -15.93 -18.59
CA GLN A 28 13.94 -16.45 -18.70
C GLN A 28 12.88 -15.33 -18.70
N GLN A 29 13.03 -14.30 -17.85
CA GLN A 29 12.13 -13.14 -17.84
C GLN A 29 12.23 -12.33 -19.14
N GLN A 30 13.44 -12.16 -19.68
CA GLN A 30 13.63 -11.44 -20.94
C GLN A 30 13.01 -12.18 -22.11
N LEU A 31 13.04 -13.52 -22.14
CA LEU A 31 12.35 -14.31 -23.17
C LEU A 31 10.83 -14.08 -23.23
N LEU A 32 10.22 -13.65 -22.12
CA LEU A 32 8.79 -13.35 -22.02
C LEU A 32 8.48 -11.86 -22.19
N ASN A 33 9.51 -11.02 -22.24
CA ASN A 33 9.37 -9.57 -22.32
C ASN A 33 9.17 -9.13 -23.79
N PRO A 34 8.01 -8.54 -24.14
CA PRO A 34 7.72 -8.13 -25.51
C PRO A 34 8.59 -6.96 -26.01
N PHE A 35 9.32 -6.29 -25.10
CA PHE A 35 10.24 -5.20 -25.42
C PHE A 35 11.70 -5.65 -25.52
N SER A 36 11.98 -6.95 -25.33
CA SER A 36 13.31 -7.50 -25.52
C SER A 36 13.57 -7.81 -27.00
N THR A 37 14.79 -7.54 -27.47
CA THR A 37 15.21 -7.78 -28.86
C THR A 37 15.46 -9.25 -29.19
N ALA A 38 15.43 -10.12 -28.18
CA ALA A 38 15.67 -11.54 -28.32
C ALA A 38 14.45 -12.23 -28.96
N ASN A 39 14.49 -12.37 -30.28
CA ASN A 39 13.70 -13.31 -31.10
C ASN A 39 12.23 -12.94 -31.40
N GLY A 40 11.80 -11.69 -31.21
CA GLY A 40 10.48 -11.24 -31.70
C GLY A 40 9.28 -12.07 -31.18
N ARG A 41 9.46 -12.79 -30.07
CA ARG A 41 8.44 -13.68 -29.51
C ARG A 41 7.38 -12.81 -28.84
N VAL A 42 6.12 -13.02 -29.23
CA VAL A 42 4.98 -12.38 -28.58
C VAL A 42 4.92 -12.89 -27.14
N SER A 43 4.96 -11.98 -26.18
CA SER A 43 4.79 -12.30 -24.77
C SER A 43 3.47 -13.06 -24.59
N PRO A 44 3.46 -14.23 -23.92
CA PRO A 44 2.23 -14.97 -23.67
C PRO A 44 1.22 -14.06 -22.97
N LYS A 45 -0.03 -14.03 -23.46
CA LYS A 45 -1.10 -13.34 -22.76
C LYS A 45 -1.31 -14.09 -21.43
N PRO A 46 -1.12 -13.43 -20.28
CA PRO A 46 -1.32 -14.12 -19.02
C PRO A 46 -2.80 -14.49 -18.88
N THR A 47 -3.06 -15.76 -18.60
CA THR A 47 -4.39 -16.29 -18.32
C THR A 47 -4.58 -16.31 -16.81
N PHE A 48 -5.66 -15.72 -16.32
CA PHE A 48 -5.96 -15.65 -14.90
C PHE A 48 -7.31 -16.30 -14.64
N SER A 49 -7.46 -16.97 -13.50
CA SER A 49 -8.78 -17.27 -12.99
C SER A 49 -9.51 -15.98 -12.60
N LYS A 50 -10.84 -15.99 -12.59
CA LYS A 50 -11.66 -14.83 -12.19
C LYS A 50 -11.31 -14.31 -10.78
N GLY A 51 -10.86 -15.19 -9.89
CA GLY A 51 -10.47 -14.86 -8.51
C GLY A 51 -9.07 -14.26 -8.35
N GLU A 52 -8.19 -14.47 -9.33
CA GLU A 52 -6.80 -13.98 -9.35
C GLU A 52 -6.65 -12.71 -10.20
N TYR A 53 -7.64 -12.40 -11.03
CA TYR A 53 -7.63 -11.20 -11.85
C TYR A 53 -7.52 -9.93 -10.98
N GLY A 54 -6.58 -9.05 -11.34
CA GLY A 54 -6.32 -7.80 -10.62
C GLY A 54 -5.55 -7.97 -9.30
N LYS A 55 -5.10 -9.18 -8.95
CA LYS A 55 -4.29 -9.43 -7.75
C LYS A 55 -2.81 -9.61 -8.10
N PRO A 56 -1.90 -9.10 -7.26
CA PRO A 56 -0.47 -9.41 -7.40
C PRO A 56 -0.23 -10.89 -7.12
N LEU A 57 0.88 -11.42 -7.66
CA LEU A 57 1.30 -12.79 -7.37
C LEU A 57 1.51 -12.98 -5.86
N ALA A 58 0.98 -14.06 -5.30
CA ALA A 58 1.12 -14.38 -3.89
C ALA A 58 2.59 -14.50 -3.47
N GLY A 59 2.96 -13.88 -2.34
CA GLY A 59 4.34 -13.82 -1.84
C GLY A 59 5.26 -12.87 -2.61
N SER A 60 4.75 -12.15 -3.62
CA SER A 60 5.55 -11.18 -4.35
C SER A 60 5.80 -9.90 -3.55
N LEU A 61 6.87 -9.17 -3.91
CA LEU A 61 7.13 -7.85 -3.35
C LEU A 61 6.00 -6.86 -3.64
N THR A 62 5.27 -7.03 -4.75
CA THR A 62 4.11 -6.19 -5.09
C THR A 62 2.96 -6.40 -4.12
N GLU A 63 2.67 -7.64 -3.74
CA GLU A 63 1.67 -7.95 -2.72
C GLU A 63 2.07 -7.32 -1.37
N MET A 64 3.31 -7.53 -0.93
CA MET A 64 3.79 -6.97 0.34
C MET A 64 3.71 -5.44 0.35
N ARG A 65 4.06 -4.76 -0.75
CA ARG A 65 3.90 -3.31 -0.88
C ARG A 65 2.43 -2.89 -0.80
N GLY A 66 1.54 -3.62 -1.45
CA GLY A 66 0.10 -3.37 -1.40
C GLY A 66 -0.46 -3.48 0.01
N GLN A 67 -0.11 -4.55 0.74
CA GLN A 67 -0.51 -4.74 2.13
C GLN A 67 0.05 -3.65 3.04
N LYS A 68 1.34 -3.30 2.89
CA LYS A 68 1.98 -2.22 3.65
C LYS A 68 1.30 -0.88 3.41
N ALA A 69 1.00 -0.53 2.17
CA ALA A 69 0.29 0.70 1.82
C ALA A 69 -1.13 0.73 2.42
N ASN A 70 -1.84 -0.40 2.37
CA ASN A 70 -3.17 -0.50 2.98
C ASN A 70 -3.12 -0.28 4.50
N MET A 71 -2.18 -0.93 5.18
CA MET A 71 -1.96 -0.76 6.62
C MET A 71 -1.59 0.67 6.98
N HIS A 72 -0.75 1.34 6.18
CA HIS A 72 -0.40 2.74 6.39
C HIS A 72 -1.64 3.64 6.38
N VAL A 73 -2.50 3.44 5.39
CA VAL A 73 -3.73 4.22 5.24
C VAL A 73 -4.72 3.96 6.38
N LEU A 74 -4.85 2.71 6.85
CA LEU A 74 -5.70 2.40 8.00
C LEU A 74 -5.19 3.09 9.28
N ARG A 75 -3.87 3.24 9.44
CA ARG A 75 -3.30 4.00 10.55
C ARG A 75 -3.62 5.50 10.45
N GLU A 76 -3.47 6.10 9.27
CA GLU A 76 -3.85 7.50 9.05
C GLU A 76 -5.33 7.76 9.38
N MET A 77 -6.22 6.81 9.03
CA MET A 77 -7.64 6.90 9.39
C MET A 77 -7.89 6.77 10.90
N LEU A 78 -7.13 5.90 11.59
CA LEU A 78 -7.23 5.75 13.04
C LEU A 78 -6.78 7.04 13.75
N GLU A 79 -5.65 7.60 13.33
CA GLU A 79 -5.12 8.87 13.84
C GLU A 79 -6.13 10.01 13.64
N LEU A 80 -6.80 10.07 12.48
CA LEU A 80 -7.88 11.01 12.22
C LEU A 80 -9.00 10.88 13.26
N CYS A 81 -9.48 9.66 13.51
CA CYS A 81 -10.54 9.44 14.49
C CYS A 81 -10.09 9.82 15.92
N GLN A 82 -8.82 9.57 16.26
CA GLN A 82 -8.25 9.95 17.55
C GLN A 82 -8.17 11.47 17.73
N ILE A 83 -7.80 12.21 16.68
CA ILE A 83 -7.77 13.67 16.70
C ILE A 83 -9.19 14.24 16.85
N ILE A 84 -10.17 13.67 16.13
CA ILE A 84 -11.58 14.06 16.28
C ILE A 84 -12.08 13.77 17.71
N ASP A 85 -11.65 12.66 18.32
CA ASP A 85 -12.02 12.32 19.69
C ASP A 85 -11.25 13.13 20.76
N SER A 86 -10.06 13.67 20.48
CA SER A 86 -9.36 14.54 21.42
C SER A 86 -9.83 15.98 21.32
N GLU A 87 -9.87 16.54 20.11
CA GLU A 87 -10.11 17.96 19.85
C GLU A 87 -11.57 18.29 19.54
N GLY A 88 -12.40 17.29 19.21
CA GLY A 88 -13.79 17.51 18.83
C GLY A 88 -14.71 17.83 20.00
N TYR A 89 -15.88 18.36 19.68
CA TYR A 89 -16.93 18.73 20.62
C TYR A 89 -17.93 17.58 20.82
N ASN A 90 -18.53 17.55 22.01
CA ASN A 90 -19.59 16.59 22.32
C ASN A 90 -20.91 17.04 21.69
N VAL A 91 -21.63 16.10 21.08
CA VAL A 91 -22.99 16.35 20.60
C VAL A 91 -23.96 16.18 21.77
N LYS A 92 -24.85 17.17 21.97
CA LYS A 92 -25.80 17.17 23.11
C LYS A 92 -26.71 15.95 23.13
N ASP A 93 -27.09 15.46 21.95
CA ASP A 93 -28.05 14.37 21.79
C ASP A 93 -27.39 12.98 21.78
N GLU A 94 -26.08 12.91 21.47
CA GLU A 94 -25.32 11.68 21.38
C GLU A 94 -23.95 11.82 22.05
N PRO A 95 -23.81 11.44 23.34
CA PRO A 95 -22.56 11.63 24.09
C PRO A 95 -21.39 10.77 23.60
N LYS A 96 -21.65 9.81 22.70
CA LYS A 96 -20.63 8.98 22.05
C LYS A 96 -20.16 9.53 20.71
N MET A 97 -20.85 10.53 20.17
CA MET A 97 -20.50 11.16 18.90
C MET A 97 -19.67 12.42 19.17
N ARG A 98 -18.59 12.54 18.42
CA ARG A 98 -17.71 13.71 18.44
C ARG A 98 -17.79 14.39 17.09
N VAL A 99 -17.86 15.71 17.11
CA VAL A 99 -17.94 16.55 15.91
C VAL A 99 -16.84 17.60 15.98
N ILE A 100 -16.22 17.90 14.85
CA ILE A 100 -15.22 18.96 14.74
C ILE A 100 -15.45 19.70 13.42
N PRO A 101 -15.46 21.05 13.40
CA PRO A 101 -15.55 21.80 12.16
C PRO A 101 -14.34 21.52 11.28
N PHE A 102 -14.56 21.40 9.96
CA PHE A 102 -13.49 21.15 9.01
C PHE A 102 -12.36 22.18 9.10
N GLY A 103 -12.67 23.46 9.32
CA GLY A 103 -11.66 24.51 9.42
C GLY A 103 -10.69 24.29 10.59
N GLU A 104 -11.20 23.86 11.75
CA GLU A 104 -10.39 23.53 12.92
C GLU A 104 -9.54 22.28 12.68
N LEU A 105 -10.17 21.23 12.16
CA LEU A 105 -9.50 19.99 11.81
C LEU A 105 -8.38 20.22 10.78
N PHE A 106 -8.64 21.03 9.76
CA PHE A 106 -7.68 21.39 8.72
C PHE A 106 -6.50 22.18 9.30
N ASN A 107 -6.74 23.09 10.24
CA ASN A 107 -5.68 23.83 10.92
C ASN A 107 -4.79 22.94 11.79
N ILE A 108 -5.37 21.96 12.50
CA ILE A 108 -4.60 20.95 13.22
C ILE A 108 -3.75 20.13 12.24
N TYR A 109 -4.37 19.67 11.15
CA TYR A 109 -3.71 18.83 10.16
C TYR A 109 -2.66 19.58 9.32
N ASN A 110 -2.74 20.90 9.16
CA ASN A 110 -1.70 21.67 8.44
C ASN A 110 -0.29 21.48 9.01
N TYR A 111 -0.18 21.17 10.32
CA TYR A 111 1.10 20.88 10.97
C TYR A 111 1.50 19.40 10.92
N ILE A 112 0.55 18.51 10.64
CA ILE A 112 0.71 17.05 10.70
C ILE A 112 0.84 16.46 9.28
N SER A 113 -0.12 16.76 8.40
CA SER A 113 -0.17 16.27 7.03
C SER A 113 -1.10 17.09 6.13
N ASP A 114 -0.65 17.31 4.90
CA ASP A 114 -1.37 17.92 3.77
C ASP A 114 -2.45 17.01 3.13
N LYS A 115 -2.72 15.82 3.69
CA LYS A 115 -3.59 14.79 3.09
C LYS A 115 -4.97 14.67 3.75
N VAL A 116 -5.36 15.57 4.65
CA VAL A 116 -6.56 15.43 5.51
C VAL A 116 -7.83 15.13 4.72
N VAL A 117 -8.08 15.83 3.60
CA VAL A 117 -9.27 15.61 2.75
C VAL A 117 -9.29 14.20 2.16
N GLY A 118 -8.13 13.69 1.73
CA GLY A 118 -8.02 12.32 1.21
C GLY A 118 -8.25 11.26 2.28
N ILE A 119 -7.79 11.51 3.51
CA ILE A 119 -8.01 10.62 4.65
C ILE A 119 -9.49 10.64 5.07
N LEU A 120 -10.12 11.82 5.11
CA LEU A 120 -11.56 12.00 5.39
C LEU A 120 -12.43 11.22 4.40
N LEU A 121 -12.16 11.36 3.10
CA LEU A 121 -12.88 10.61 2.07
C LEU A 121 -12.75 9.09 2.26
N ARG A 122 -11.59 8.62 2.74
CA ARG A 122 -11.39 7.21 3.00
C ARG A 122 -12.06 6.76 4.29
N ALA A 123 -11.99 7.54 5.36
CA ALA A 123 -12.74 7.29 6.60
C ALA A 123 -14.25 7.22 6.34
N ARG A 124 -14.78 8.09 5.47
CA ARG A 124 -16.18 8.05 5.01
C ARG A 124 -16.52 6.75 4.30
N LYS A 125 -15.65 6.24 3.42
CA LYS A 125 -15.84 4.93 2.77
C LYS A 125 -15.94 3.77 3.77
N HIS A 126 -15.29 3.89 4.92
CA HIS A 126 -15.37 2.93 6.03
C HIS A 126 -16.47 3.24 7.04
N LYS A 127 -17.31 4.28 6.81
CA LYS A 127 -18.40 4.71 7.70
C LYS A 127 -17.93 5.12 9.10
N LEU A 128 -16.72 5.69 9.21
CA LEU A 128 -16.18 6.21 10.47
C LEU A 128 -16.53 7.68 10.71
N VAL A 129 -16.71 8.43 9.63
CA VAL A 129 -17.05 9.87 9.65
C VAL A 129 -18.10 10.13 8.59
N ASP A 130 -18.89 11.18 8.80
CA ASP A 130 -19.86 11.68 7.84
C ASP A 130 -19.75 13.21 7.75
N PHE A 131 -19.93 13.75 6.55
CA PHE A 131 -19.87 15.18 6.25
C PHE A 131 -20.49 15.45 4.88
N GLU A 132 -21.03 16.66 4.69
CA GLU A 132 -21.65 17.05 3.42
C GLU A 132 -20.62 17.44 2.36
N GLY A 133 -20.88 17.04 1.11
CA GLY A 133 -20.03 17.36 -0.04
C GLY A 133 -19.03 16.28 -0.44
N GLU A 134 -18.48 16.39 -1.66
CA GLU A 134 -17.48 15.45 -2.18
C GLU A 134 -16.04 15.88 -1.85
N MET A 135 -15.83 17.18 -1.66
CA MET A 135 -14.55 17.81 -1.38
C MET A 135 -14.79 19.03 -0.50
N LEU A 136 -13.84 19.29 0.40
CA LEU A 136 -13.89 20.41 1.34
C LEU A 136 -12.73 21.35 1.02
N PHE A 137 -13.03 22.65 0.97
CA PHE A 137 -12.09 23.71 0.68
C PHE A 137 -11.98 24.67 1.86
N GLN A 138 -10.73 24.97 2.25
CA GLN A 138 -10.45 25.94 3.31
C GLN A 138 -11.11 27.29 2.99
N ARG A 139 -11.63 27.99 4.01
CA ARG A 139 -12.35 29.28 3.96
C ARG A 139 -13.72 29.25 3.30
N ARG A 140 -14.12 28.12 2.72
CA ARG A 140 -15.44 27.94 2.10
C ARG A 140 -16.28 26.97 2.91
N ASP A 141 -15.69 25.83 3.25
CA ASP A 141 -16.37 24.72 3.89
C ASP A 141 -15.87 24.54 5.33
N ASP A 142 -15.37 25.61 5.97
CA ASP A 142 -14.76 25.56 7.31
C ASP A 142 -15.74 25.18 8.42
N ASP A 143 -17.04 25.46 8.21
CA ASP A 143 -18.12 25.20 9.17
C ASP A 143 -18.79 23.82 8.99
N VAL A 144 -18.29 23.01 8.03
CA VAL A 144 -18.79 21.65 7.74
C VAL A 144 -18.31 20.63 8.76
#